data_AF-A0A818YQE9-F1
#
_entry.id   AF-A0A818YQE9-F1
#
_cell.length_a   1.000
_cell.length_b   1.000
_cell.length_c   1.000
_cell.angle_alpha   90.00
_cell.angle_beta   90.00
_cell.angle_gamma   90.00
#
_symmetry.space_group_name_H-M   'P 1'
#
loop_
_entity.id
_entity.type
_entity.pdbx_description
1 polymer ?
#
loop_
_entity_poly.entity_id
_entity_poly.type
_entity_poly.pdbx_seq_one_letter_code
_entity_poly.pdbx_strand_id
1 'polypeptide(L)'
;MMRWLLVVLFPVVQSYLFGCYYDYSQPLVLPEQLPIGVCTHILLIGAVNVKNLNVNTIQRPYNGLNALQSMRDYRTRDSNKLKIIPSLVGDDDEWKTAMNDSESRSKFITSLIDLAKSQDLDGLDFDWEYPCGAYKSLFSQFIEELRLGVRKIFGNEFLLTAAVGAGKNTIDDCYEIGRLGELLDLIHLMTYDYHSIYDKQTGFSSPLYPKSIETDEARQYNTEWSAAYLVKQGVPRNKILIGLEGLGHTFQLNDSNIHDFAAPVVGIGYGGGWMTFIEYCLLVKIAGSHWDDEAKVNYTYYSDQWTNVGDVRAATEKALFVKANSYGGAFTFGLHLDDPTDLCHHGETFPIHKTVARHLDLFTSTMSSTFGYLCALIYFSTLYIIIIDARSINSIDNVESMVDNLSYDHTQESFIKLANYRHSFEHSTNFKRIRWSLRHRYNKAYCEFCDLVVPVVRLLIEANQTTHAENVVNGFCREFKLIDVDVCIGAVHEYKDAVIEVISLSNYNNKQLCALAFNCYKQFDYPIITWNVTFPHDKPKPPSQPPQPPQVNYQ
;
A
#
# COMPACT_ATOMS: atom_id res chain seq x y z
N MET A 1 0.41 42.29 36.86
CA MET A 1 -0.39 42.05 35.63
C MET A 1 0.53 41.35 34.63
N MET A 2 0.01 40.41 33.85
CA MET A 2 0.68 39.49 32.88
C MET A 2 1.20 38.15 33.43
N ARG A 3 0.25 37.21 33.57
CA ARG A 3 0.48 35.77 33.38
C ARG A 3 0.69 35.52 31.89
N TRP A 4 1.83 34.96 31.50
CA TRP A 4 2.01 34.41 30.16
C TRP A 4 1.49 32.97 30.14
N LEU A 5 0.38 32.75 29.44
CA LEU A 5 -0.10 31.43 29.06
C LEU A 5 0.75 30.94 27.89
N LEU A 6 1.62 29.97 28.13
CA LEU A 6 2.22 29.15 27.09
C LEU A 6 1.13 28.22 26.54
N VAL A 7 0.56 28.58 25.40
CA VAL A 7 -0.28 27.69 24.61
C VAL A 7 0.65 26.79 23.81
N VAL A 8 0.86 25.56 24.27
CA VAL A 8 1.52 24.52 23.49
C VAL A 8 0.51 24.03 22.46
N LEU A 9 0.66 24.49 21.20
CA LEU A 9 -0.05 23.93 20.06
C LEU A 9 0.58 22.57 19.75
N PHE A 10 0.00 21.48 20.26
CA PHE A 10 0.27 20.17 19.72
C PHE A 10 -0.28 20.14 18.28
N PRO A 11 0.53 19.82 17.26
CA PRO A 11 -0.05 19.49 15.96
C PRO A 11 -0.98 18.30 16.19
N VAL A 12 -2.26 18.48 15.86
CA VAL A 12 -3.20 17.35 15.81
C VAL A 12 -2.69 16.47 14.68
N VAL A 13 -2.02 15.37 15.03
CA VAL A 13 -1.64 14.34 14.06
C VAL A 13 -2.95 13.69 13.64
N GLN A 14 -3.45 14.04 12.45
CA GLN A 14 -4.61 13.38 11.87
C GLN A 14 -4.20 11.95 11.53
N SER A 15 -4.74 10.97 12.25
CA SER A 15 -4.61 9.57 11.89
C SER A 15 -5.50 9.29 10.68
N TYR A 16 -4.88 8.95 9.55
CA TYR A 16 -5.63 8.52 8.36
C TYR A 16 -6.15 7.11 8.53
N LEU A 17 -7.29 6.83 7.88
CA LEU A 17 -7.86 5.51 7.82
C LEU A 17 -7.60 4.89 6.45
N PHE A 18 -7.43 3.58 6.43
CA PHE A 18 -7.42 2.80 5.20
C PHE A 18 -8.36 1.61 5.33
N GLY A 19 -9.47 1.68 4.60
CA GLY A 19 -10.45 0.59 4.46
C GLY A 19 -10.08 -0.34 3.31
N CYS A 20 -10.19 -1.64 3.51
CA CYS A 20 -9.88 -2.62 2.47
C CYS A 20 -11.08 -3.54 2.29
N TYR A 21 -11.80 -3.43 1.17
CA TYR A 21 -12.84 -4.39 0.83
C TYR A 21 -12.19 -5.72 0.45
N TYR A 22 -12.69 -6.81 1.02
CA TYR A 22 -12.22 -8.16 0.78
C TYR A 22 -13.41 -9.07 0.47
N ASP A 23 -13.47 -9.51 -0.79
CA ASP A 23 -14.42 -10.53 -1.22
C ASP A 23 -13.83 -11.91 -0.90
N TYR A 24 -14.39 -12.53 0.13
CA TYR A 24 -13.98 -13.85 0.58
C TYR A 24 -14.60 -14.98 -0.26
N SER A 25 -15.55 -14.67 -1.14
CA SER A 25 -16.16 -15.63 -2.07
C SER A 25 -15.24 -15.94 -3.25
N GLN A 26 -14.30 -15.03 -3.56
CA GLN A 26 -13.31 -15.19 -4.61
C GLN A 26 -12.04 -15.86 -4.04
N PRO A 27 -11.70 -17.10 -4.45
CA PRO A 27 -10.63 -17.88 -3.83
C PRO A 27 -9.21 -17.45 -4.22
N LEU A 28 -9.03 -16.31 -4.88
CA LEU A 28 -7.73 -15.86 -5.41
C LEU A 28 -6.70 -15.56 -4.30
N VAL A 29 -7.16 -15.08 -3.14
CA VAL A 29 -6.31 -14.74 -2.01
C VAL A 29 -6.95 -15.18 -0.69
N LEU A 30 -6.31 -16.09 0.02
CA LEU A 30 -6.78 -16.56 1.33
C LEU A 30 -6.41 -15.55 2.45
N PRO A 31 -7.19 -15.50 3.55
CA PRO A 31 -6.92 -14.60 4.68
C PRO A 31 -5.50 -14.70 5.26
N GLU A 32 -4.89 -15.89 5.21
CA GLU A 32 -3.52 -16.12 5.70
C GLU A 32 -2.47 -15.41 4.85
N GLN A 33 -2.76 -15.14 3.58
CA GLN A 33 -1.87 -14.49 2.61
C GLN A 33 -1.96 -12.96 2.65
N LEU A 34 -2.95 -12.40 3.35
CA LEU A 34 -3.16 -10.96 3.44
C LEU A 34 -2.01 -10.25 4.17
N PRO A 35 -1.65 -9.02 3.77
CA PRO A 35 -0.51 -8.31 4.33
C PRO A 35 -0.88 -7.63 5.66
N ILE A 36 -0.12 -7.94 6.73
CA ILE A 36 -0.34 -7.39 8.09
C ILE A 36 -0.03 -5.89 8.15
N GLY A 37 -0.82 -5.13 8.91
CA GLY A 37 -0.55 -3.72 9.22
C GLY A 37 -0.78 -2.75 8.06
N VAL A 38 -1.43 -3.24 6.99
CA VAL A 38 -1.74 -2.43 5.81
C VAL A 38 -3.08 -1.73 5.95
N CYS A 39 -4.10 -2.44 6.43
CA CYS A 39 -5.46 -1.93 6.54
C CYS A 39 -5.78 -1.56 7.99
N THR A 40 -6.52 -0.47 8.19
CA THR A 40 -7.11 -0.13 9.50
C THR A 40 -8.47 -0.78 9.70
N HIS A 41 -9.20 -0.94 8.59
CA HIS A 41 -10.53 -1.55 8.53
C HIS A 41 -10.53 -2.56 7.38
N ILE A 42 -11.05 -3.76 7.62
CA ILE A 42 -11.36 -4.72 6.57
C ILE A 42 -12.87 -4.84 6.45
N LEU A 43 -13.37 -4.63 5.23
CA LEU A 43 -14.77 -4.70 4.89
C LEU A 43 -15.05 -6.00 4.15
N LEU A 44 -15.87 -6.88 4.73
CA LEU A 44 -16.20 -8.16 4.12
C LEU A 44 -17.43 -7.99 3.23
N ILE A 45 -17.19 -7.71 1.95
CA ILE A 45 -18.26 -7.52 0.97
C ILE A 45 -19.07 -8.79 0.81
N GLY A 46 -20.40 -8.65 0.81
CA GLY A 46 -21.32 -9.78 0.69
C GLY A 46 -21.43 -10.68 1.92
N ALA A 47 -20.71 -10.38 3.02
CA ALA A 47 -20.75 -11.16 4.25
C ALA A 47 -22.16 -11.24 4.86
N VAL A 48 -22.96 -10.21 4.62
CA VAL A 48 -24.36 -10.17 5.00
C VAL A 48 -25.16 -9.80 3.77
N ASN A 49 -26.17 -10.60 3.45
CA ASN A 49 -27.08 -10.29 2.36
C ASN A 49 -28.43 -9.85 2.95
N VAL A 50 -28.97 -8.76 2.45
CA VAL A 50 -30.29 -8.25 2.82
C VAL A 50 -31.33 -9.19 2.25
N LYS A 51 -31.72 -10.22 3.02
CA LYS A 51 -32.73 -11.18 2.58
C LYS A 51 -33.76 -11.44 3.66
N ASN A 52 -35.04 -11.38 3.28
CA ASN A 52 -36.18 -11.69 4.15
C ASN A 52 -36.23 -10.93 5.48
N LEU A 53 -35.60 -9.74 5.56
CA LEU A 53 -35.49 -8.90 6.78
C LEU A 53 -34.80 -9.57 7.98
N ASN A 54 -34.29 -10.79 7.81
CA ASN A 54 -33.75 -11.61 8.88
C ASN A 54 -32.33 -12.03 8.53
N VAL A 55 -31.38 -11.23 9.03
CA VAL A 55 -29.96 -11.51 8.94
C VAL A 55 -29.50 -12.15 10.26
N ASN A 56 -29.45 -13.47 10.29
CA ASN A 56 -29.06 -14.23 11.49
C ASN A 56 -27.69 -14.89 11.36
N THR A 57 -27.09 -14.86 10.16
CA THR A 57 -25.82 -15.52 9.87
C THR A 57 -24.98 -14.67 8.94
N ILE A 58 -23.67 -14.74 9.13
CA ILE A 58 -22.70 -14.28 8.14
C ILE A 58 -22.54 -15.39 7.10
N GLN A 59 -22.64 -15.01 5.84
CA GLN A 59 -22.51 -15.93 4.74
C GLN A 59 -21.14 -16.60 4.76
N ARG A 60 -21.13 -17.91 4.50
CA ARG A 60 -19.90 -18.65 4.29
C ARG A 60 -19.56 -18.69 2.80
N PRO A 61 -18.29 -18.53 2.42
CA PRO A 61 -17.84 -18.78 1.06
C PRO A 61 -18.18 -20.19 0.60
N TYR A 62 -18.17 -20.37 -0.72
CA TYR A 62 -18.40 -21.66 -1.40
C TYR A 62 -17.48 -22.80 -0.93
N ASN A 63 -16.31 -22.48 -0.36
CA ASN A 63 -15.36 -23.46 0.18
C ASN A 63 -15.62 -23.85 1.65
N GLY A 64 -16.68 -23.33 2.28
CA GLY A 64 -17.10 -23.67 3.64
C GLY A 64 -16.29 -23.03 4.77
N LEU A 65 -15.29 -22.19 4.46
CA LEU A 65 -14.52 -21.44 5.45
C LEU A 65 -15.42 -20.48 6.24
N ASN A 66 -15.06 -20.13 7.47
CA ASN A 66 -15.75 -19.09 8.22
C ASN A 66 -14.97 -17.79 8.04
N ALA A 67 -15.34 -16.99 7.04
CA ALA A 67 -14.63 -15.76 6.66
C ALA A 67 -14.44 -14.81 7.86
N LEU A 68 -15.48 -14.61 8.68
CA LEU A 68 -15.36 -13.78 9.88
C LEU A 68 -14.33 -14.34 10.86
N GLN A 69 -14.32 -15.66 11.10
CA GLN A 69 -13.35 -16.27 12.00
C GLN A 69 -11.92 -16.17 11.46
N SER A 70 -11.71 -16.45 10.17
CA SER A 70 -10.39 -16.30 9.54
C SER A 70 -9.89 -14.86 9.64
N MET A 71 -10.77 -13.87 9.52
CA MET A 71 -10.38 -12.47 9.71
C MET A 71 -10.09 -12.11 11.17
N ARG A 72 -10.80 -12.70 12.14
CA ARG A 72 -10.46 -12.54 13.55
C ARG A 72 -9.09 -13.15 13.87
N ASP A 73 -8.78 -14.30 13.28
CA ASP A 73 -7.47 -14.94 13.41
C ASP A 73 -6.39 -14.07 12.76
N TYR A 74 -6.67 -13.49 11.59
CA TYR A 74 -5.83 -12.45 10.98
C TYR A 74 -5.60 -11.26 11.93
N ARG A 75 -6.65 -10.74 12.57
CA ARG A 75 -6.57 -9.64 13.55
C ARG A 75 -5.65 -9.96 14.72
N THR A 76 -5.54 -11.22 15.16
CA THR A 76 -4.59 -11.59 16.24
C THR A 76 -3.12 -11.39 15.85
N ARG A 77 -2.81 -11.39 14.56
CA ARG A 77 -1.47 -11.13 14.01
C ARG A 77 -1.24 -9.64 13.73
N ASP A 78 -2.28 -8.82 13.76
CA ASP A 78 -2.22 -7.39 13.50
C ASP A 78 -2.27 -6.59 14.80
N SER A 79 -1.15 -5.93 15.14
CA SER A 79 -1.03 -5.13 16.35
C SER A 79 -1.85 -3.82 16.32
N ASN A 80 -2.42 -3.43 15.18
CA ASN A 80 -2.94 -2.09 14.94
C ASN A 80 -4.46 -1.91 15.20
N LYS A 81 -5.07 -2.65 16.13
CA LYS A 81 -6.50 -2.53 16.46
C LYS A 81 -7.43 -2.59 15.23
N LEU A 82 -7.09 -3.47 14.28
CA LEU A 82 -7.85 -3.71 13.06
C LEU A 82 -9.34 -3.92 13.35
N LYS A 83 -10.18 -3.22 12.57
CA LYS A 83 -11.64 -3.36 12.60
C LYS A 83 -12.12 -4.27 11.48
N ILE A 84 -13.00 -5.23 11.82
CA ILE A 84 -13.59 -6.15 10.84
C ILE A 84 -15.08 -5.84 10.73
N ILE A 85 -15.49 -5.32 9.58
CA ILE A 85 -16.85 -4.84 9.35
C ILE A 85 -17.46 -5.68 8.22
N PRO A 86 -18.50 -6.49 8.45
CA PRO A 86 -19.25 -7.06 7.35
C PRO A 86 -19.98 -5.97 6.57
N SER A 87 -19.88 -6.03 5.25
CA SER A 87 -20.57 -5.13 4.34
C SER A 87 -21.79 -5.83 3.75
N LEU A 88 -22.90 -5.11 3.80
CA LEU A 88 -24.22 -5.58 3.43
C LEU A 88 -24.47 -5.29 1.97
N VAL A 89 -24.81 -6.35 1.22
CA VAL A 89 -25.26 -6.27 -0.17
C VAL A 89 -26.66 -6.87 -0.28
N GLY A 90 -27.34 -6.63 -1.39
CA GLY A 90 -28.66 -7.21 -1.64
C GLY A 90 -29.23 -6.67 -2.95
N ASP A 91 -30.17 -7.41 -3.52
CA ASP A 91 -30.88 -6.92 -4.69
C ASP A 91 -31.74 -5.70 -4.30
N ASP A 92 -31.98 -4.81 -5.25
CA ASP A 92 -32.71 -3.55 -4.98
C ASP A 92 -34.10 -3.81 -4.39
N ASP A 93 -34.82 -4.85 -4.85
CA ASP A 93 -36.11 -5.24 -4.29
C ASP A 93 -36.02 -5.70 -2.82
N GLU A 94 -34.91 -6.32 -2.42
CA GLU A 94 -34.71 -6.77 -1.05
C GLU A 94 -34.45 -5.58 -0.11
N TRP A 95 -33.63 -4.61 -0.55
CA TRP A 95 -33.44 -3.35 0.16
C TRP A 95 -34.75 -2.56 0.27
N LYS A 96 -35.50 -2.44 -0.83
CA LYS A 96 -36.81 -1.78 -0.84
C LYS A 96 -37.78 -2.44 0.12
N THR A 97 -37.78 -3.78 0.19
CA THR A 97 -38.57 -4.53 1.17
C THR A 97 -38.16 -4.17 2.60
N ALA A 98 -36.86 -4.05 2.88
CA ALA A 98 -36.35 -3.64 4.18
C ALA A 98 -36.73 -2.21 4.57
N MET A 99 -36.85 -1.31 3.58
CA MET A 99 -37.20 0.09 3.82
C MET A 99 -38.70 0.40 3.73
N ASN A 100 -39.51 -0.53 3.25
CA ASN A 100 -40.90 -0.33 2.82
C ASN A 100 -41.78 0.37 3.86
N ASP A 101 -41.66 -0.02 5.12
CA ASP A 101 -42.45 0.53 6.22
C ASP A 101 -41.71 0.42 7.55
N SER A 102 -42.26 1.06 8.58
CA SER A 102 -41.65 1.11 9.92
C SER A 102 -41.53 -0.27 10.58
N GLU A 103 -42.43 -1.21 10.27
CA GLU A 103 -42.37 -2.56 10.85
C GLU A 103 -41.23 -3.35 10.23
N SER A 104 -41.09 -3.26 8.90
CA SER A 104 -40.02 -3.90 8.12
C SER A 104 -38.64 -3.38 8.54
N ARG A 105 -38.48 -2.05 8.65
CA ARG A 105 -37.25 -1.45 9.18
C ARG A 105 -36.95 -1.89 10.61
N SER A 106 -37.95 -1.85 11.50
CA SER A 106 -37.76 -2.27 12.90
C SER A 106 -37.33 -3.74 13.01
N LYS A 107 -37.91 -4.63 12.19
CA LYS A 107 -37.53 -6.06 12.13
C LYS A 107 -36.09 -6.21 11.64
N PHE A 108 -35.73 -5.50 10.57
CA PHE A 108 -34.39 -5.55 10.01
C PHE A 108 -33.33 -4.97 10.96
N ILE A 109 -33.60 -3.83 11.60
CA ILE A 109 -32.73 -3.24 12.63
C ILE A 109 -32.51 -4.21 13.79
N THR A 110 -33.58 -4.88 14.24
CA THR A 110 -33.48 -5.86 15.33
C THR A 110 -32.58 -7.03 14.94
N SER A 111 -32.76 -7.57 13.73
CA SER A 111 -31.94 -8.69 13.26
C SER A 111 -30.47 -8.29 13.08
N LEU A 112 -30.19 -7.08 12.59
CA LEU A 112 -28.82 -6.54 12.51
C LEU A 112 -28.15 -6.38 13.88
N ILE A 113 -28.88 -5.87 14.87
CA ILE A 113 -28.37 -5.72 16.23
C ILE A 113 -28.09 -7.09 16.86
N ASP A 114 -28.97 -8.07 16.65
CA ASP A 114 -28.78 -9.42 17.18
C ASP A 114 -27.61 -10.14 16.49
N LEU A 115 -27.46 -9.96 15.18
CA LEU A 115 -26.28 -10.42 14.45
C LEU A 115 -25.00 -9.79 15.02
N ALA A 116 -24.98 -8.47 15.17
CA ALA A 116 -23.84 -7.72 15.70
C ALA A 116 -23.43 -8.18 17.10
N LYS A 117 -24.42 -8.43 17.99
CA LYS A 117 -24.15 -8.99 19.32
C LYS A 117 -23.61 -10.41 19.26
N SER A 118 -24.28 -11.29 18.50
CA SER A 118 -23.93 -12.71 18.46
C SER A 118 -22.57 -12.96 17.82
N GLN A 119 -22.16 -12.09 16.90
CA GLN A 119 -20.91 -12.15 16.17
C GLN A 119 -19.90 -11.09 16.62
N ASP A 120 -20.08 -10.44 17.78
CA ASP A 120 -19.10 -9.48 18.34
C ASP A 120 -18.48 -8.55 17.27
N LEU A 121 -19.35 -7.90 16.49
CA LEU A 121 -18.94 -7.12 15.32
C LEU A 121 -18.39 -5.75 15.72
N ASP A 122 -17.38 -5.28 14.98
CA ASP A 122 -16.84 -3.93 15.14
C ASP A 122 -17.75 -2.86 14.51
N GLY A 123 -18.63 -3.25 13.58
CA GLY A 123 -19.53 -2.35 12.86
C GLY A 123 -20.37 -3.04 11.79
N LEU A 124 -21.09 -2.23 11.01
CA LEU A 124 -21.83 -2.63 9.80
C LEU A 124 -21.56 -1.61 8.69
N ASP A 125 -21.29 -2.11 7.49
CA ASP A 125 -21.16 -1.30 6.27
C ASP A 125 -22.36 -1.55 5.35
N PHE A 126 -22.92 -0.49 4.76
CA PHE A 126 -24.08 -0.57 3.88
C PHE A 126 -23.67 -0.26 2.44
N ASP A 127 -23.86 -1.22 1.55
CA ASP A 127 -23.56 -1.11 0.12
C ASP A 127 -24.83 -1.34 -0.70
N TRP A 128 -25.75 -0.36 -0.63
CA TRP A 128 -26.95 -0.35 -1.47
C TRP A 128 -26.70 0.56 -2.68
N GLU A 129 -26.68 -0.06 -3.85
CA GLU A 129 -26.47 0.63 -5.12
C GLU A 129 -27.73 0.71 -6.00
N TYR A 130 -28.61 1.72 -5.90
CA TYR A 130 -28.59 2.88 -5.00
C TYR A 130 -30.01 3.22 -4.48
N PRO A 131 -30.16 3.82 -3.27
CA PRO A 131 -31.46 4.17 -2.67
C PRO A 131 -32.13 5.41 -3.28
N CYS A 132 -32.44 5.39 -4.57
CA CYS A 132 -32.91 6.57 -5.29
C CYS A 132 -34.40 6.90 -5.09
N GLY A 133 -34.74 8.16 -5.35
CA GLY A 133 -36.13 8.63 -5.36
C GLY A 133 -36.78 8.57 -3.97
N ALA A 134 -37.88 7.83 -3.84
CA ALA A 134 -38.60 7.72 -2.57
C ALA A 134 -37.77 7.05 -1.45
N TYR A 135 -36.75 6.27 -1.81
CA TYR A 135 -35.93 5.52 -0.85
C TYR A 135 -34.78 6.35 -0.25
N LYS A 136 -34.47 7.52 -0.82
CA LYS A 136 -33.41 8.42 -0.34
C LYS A 136 -33.59 8.84 1.11
N SER A 137 -34.81 9.27 1.47
CA SER A 137 -35.15 9.67 2.84
C SER A 137 -35.37 8.47 3.75
N LEU A 138 -35.89 7.37 3.23
CA LEU A 138 -36.12 6.13 3.99
C LEU A 138 -34.81 5.47 4.42
N PHE A 139 -33.78 5.48 3.56
CA PHE A 139 -32.45 4.99 3.91
C PHE A 139 -31.82 5.82 5.04
N SER A 140 -31.91 7.14 4.96
CA SER A 140 -31.40 8.04 6.02
C SER A 140 -32.15 7.85 7.34
N GLN A 141 -33.47 7.67 7.28
CA GLN A 141 -34.28 7.32 8.44
C GLN A 141 -33.87 5.97 9.05
N PHE A 142 -33.66 4.95 8.22
CA PHE A 142 -33.20 3.64 8.66
C PHE A 142 -31.85 3.72 9.38
N ILE A 143 -30.87 4.44 8.82
CA ILE A 143 -29.54 4.61 9.44
C ILE A 143 -29.66 5.36 10.77
N GLU A 144 -30.56 6.35 10.89
CA GLU A 144 -30.82 7.04 12.16
C GLU A 144 -31.42 6.13 13.22
N GLU A 145 -32.47 5.38 12.86
CA GLU A 145 -33.13 4.41 13.74
C GLU A 145 -32.13 3.34 14.21
N LEU A 146 -31.30 2.82 13.28
CA LEU A 146 -30.23 1.87 13.60
C LEU A 146 -29.16 2.50 14.50
N ARG A 147 -28.72 3.72 14.23
CA ARG A 147 -27.70 4.44 15.02
C ARG A 147 -28.12 4.55 16.48
N LEU A 148 -29.39 4.87 16.74
CA LEU A 148 -29.95 4.92 18.09
C LEU A 148 -29.92 3.54 18.76
N GLY A 149 -30.31 2.50 18.02
CA GLY A 149 -30.28 1.11 18.48
C GLY A 149 -28.87 0.63 18.85
N VAL A 150 -27.89 0.81 17.95
CA VAL A 150 -26.51 0.35 18.20
C VAL A 150 -25.84 1.15 19.32
N ARG A 151 -26.05 2.48 19.40
CA ARG A 151 -25.48 3.28 20.50
C ARG A 151 -25.99 2.87 21.87
N LYS A 152 -27.27 2.51 21.97
CA LYS A 152 -27.86 2.02 23.22
C LYS A 152 -27.23 0.71 23.70
N ILE A 153 -26.79 -0.14 22.78
CA ILE A 153 -26.27 -1.48 23.08
C ILE A 153 -24.75 -1.49 23.21
N PHE A 154 -24.05 -0.89 22.24
CA PHE A 154 -22.61 -1.00 22.05
C PHE A 154 -21.86 0.32 22.36
N GLY A 155 -22.57 1.41 22.65
CA GLY A 155 -21.96 2.72 22.84
C GLY A 155 -21.46 3.35 21.53
N ASN A 156 -20.44 4.20 21.64
CA ASN A 156 -19.91 4.96 20.50
C ASN A 156 -18.83 4.22 19.70
N GLU A 157 -18.44 3.01 20.11
CA GLU A 157 -17.37 2.26 19.45
C GLU A 157 -17.84 1.45 18.23
N PHE A 158 -19.15 1.19 18.13
CA PHE A 158 -19.73 0.43 17.01
C PHE A 158 -19.88 1.30 15.77
N LEU A 159 -19.21 0.88 14.70
CA LEU A 159 -19.11 1.66 13.47
C LEU A 159 -20.32 1.42 12.56
N LEU A 160 -20.91 2.49 12.02
CA LEU A 160 -21.79 2.41 10.85
C LEU A 160 -21.12 3.15 9.70
N THR A 161 -20.93 2.45 8.59
CA THR A 161 -20.31 3.01 7.38
C THR A 161 -21.19 2.73 6.17
N ALA A 162 -20.98 3.45 5.08
CA ALA A 162 -21.67 3.14 3.83
C ALA A 162 -20.77 3.42 2.62
N ALA A 163 -20.89 2.57 1.60
CA ALA A 163 -20.42 2.87 0.26
C ALA A 163 -21.46 3.75 -0.45
N VAL A 164 -20.99 4.84 -1.08
CA VAL A 164 -21.86 5.79 -1.78
C VAL A 164 -21.30 6.10 -3.15
N GLY A 165 -22.18 6.12 -4.15
CA GLY A 165 -21.83 6.51 -5.52
C GLY A 165 -21.32 7.95 -5.59
N ALA A 166 -20.37 8.21 -6.51
CA ALA A 166 -19.68 9.48 -6.60
C ALA A 166 -20.25 10.48 -7.62
N GLY A 167 -21.08 10.03 -8.57
CA GLY A 167 -21.70 10.91 -9.57
C GLY A 167 -22.70 11.88 -8.93
N LYS A 168 -22.69 13.16 -9.37
CA LYS A 168 -23.58 14.20 -8.82
C LYS A 168 -25.06 13.79 -8.83
N ASN A 169 -25.54 13.25 -9.95
CA ASN A 169 -26.95 12.86 -10.10
C ASN A 169 -27.30 11.74 -9.11
N THR A 170 -26.45 10.72 -8.98
CA THR A 170 -26.60 9.66 -7.97
C THR A 170 -26.60 10.24 -6.56
N ILE A 171 -25.70 11.18 -6.25
CA ILE A 171 -25.63 11.80 -4.93
C ILE A 171 -26.93 12.54 -4.60
N ASP A 172 -27.40 13.36 -5.53
CA ASP A 172 -28.57 14.21 -5.35
C ASP A 172 -29.88 13.41 -5.33
N ASP A 173 -30.01 12.38 -6.14
CA ASP A 173 -31.25 11.60 -6.27
C ASP A 173 -31.36 10.49 -5.21
N CYS A 174 -30.24 10.02 -4.67
CA CYS A 174 -30.20 8.80 -3.86
C CYS A 174 -29.80 9.01 -2.40
N TYR A 175 -29.15 10.13 -2.03
CA TYR A 175 -28.72 10.33 -0.64
C TYR A 175 -29.15 11.68 -0.05
N GLU A 176 -29.63 11.69 1.20
CA GLU A 176 -29.60 12.88 2.05
C GLU A 176 -28.18 13.03 2.62
N ILE A 177 -27.19 13.26 1.74
CA ILE A 177 -25.78 13.00 2.04
C ILE A 177 -25.25 13.80 3.25
N GLY A 178 -25.74 15.03 3.46
CA GLY A 178 -25.42 15.82 4.66
C GLY A 178 -25.89 15.16 5.96
N ARG A 179 -27.15 14.66 5.97
CA ARG A 179 -27.72 13.91 7.10
C ARG A 179 -26.98 12.59 7.32
N LEU A 180 -26.65 11.86 6.25
CA LEU A 180 -25.83 10.65 6.36
C LEU A 180 -24.43 10.97 6.93
N GLY A 181 -23.83 12.11 6.58
CA GLY A 181 -22.56 12.58 7.14
C GLY A 181 -22.60 12.84 8.65
N GLU A 182 -23.76 13.14 9.22
CA GLU A 182 -23.94 13.23 10.67
C GLU A 182 -24.08 11.84 11.31
N LEU A 183 -24.81 10.95 10.64
CA LEU A 183 -25.21 9.65 11.17
C LEU A 183 -24.15 8.55 11.02
N LEU A 184 -23.37 8.53 9.94
CA LEU A 184 -22.34 7.53 9.65
C LEU A 184 -21.00 7.92 10.28
N ASP A 185 -20.19 6.93 10.64
CA ASP A 185 -18.82 7.16 11.10
C ASP A 185 -17.89 7.42 9.91
N LEU A 186 -18.06 6.65 8.83
CA LEU A 186 -17.27 6.75 7.59
C LEU A 186 -18.16 6.60 6.36
N ILE A 187 -17.79 7.30 5.30
CA ILE A 187 -18.39 7.21 3.97
C ILE A 187 -17.30 6.78 3.01
N HIS A 188 -17.46 5.59 2.42
CA HIS A 188 -16.62 5.08 1.35
C HIS A 188 -17.15 5.66 0.02
N LEU A 189 -16.57 6.79 -0.42
CA LEU A 189 -16.96 7.43 -1.66
C LEU A 189 -16.37 6.66 -2.85
N MET A 190 -17.22 5.98 -3.61
CA MET A 190 -16.85 5.13 -4.75
C MET A 190 -16.43 5.97 -5.95
N THR A 191 -15.25 6.59 -5.85
CA THR A 191 -14.69 7.48 -6.87
C THR A 191 -14.07 6.70 -8.04
N TYR A 192 -14.80 5.74 -8.57
CA TYR A 192 -14.48 4.88 -9.70
C TYR A 192 -15.78 4.63 -10.51
N ASP A 193 -15.70 3.89 -11.62
CA ASP A 193 -16.81 3.68 -12.55
C ASP A 193 -17.39 4.97 -13.16
N TYR A 194 -16.60 6.05 -13.22
CA TYR A 194 -17.01 7.31 -13.85
C TYR A 194 -17.24 7.15 -15.36
N HIS A 195 -16.38 6.36 -16.00
CA HIS A 195 -16.51 5.89 -17.37
C HIS A 195 -16.49 4.37 -17.36
N SER A 196 -17.39 3.76 -18.11
CA SER A 196 -17.64 2.32 -18.06
C SER A 196 -17.89 1.72 -19.45
N ILE A 197 -18.03 0.40 -19.53
CA ILE A 197 -18.39 -0.34 -20.75
C ILE A 197 -19.64 0.14 -21.48
N TYR A 198 -20.47 0.99 -20.86
CA TYR A 198 -21.65 1.58 -21.47
C TYR A 198 -21.35 2.82 -22.32
N ASP A 199 -20.13 3.37 -22.21
CA ASP A 199 -19.70 4.54 -22.97
C ASP A 199 -19.40 4.20 -24.42
N LYS A 200 -19.63 5.16 -25.31
CA LYS A 200 -19.36 5.05 -26.76
C LYS A 200 -17.94 5.46 -27.14
N GLN A 201 -17.12 5.77 -26.15
CA GLN A 201 -15.75 6.19 -26.28
C GLN A 201 -14.95 5.76 -25.06
N THR A 202 -13.64 5.67 -25.18
CA THR A 202 -12.77 5.40 -24.03
C THR A 202 -12.88 6.53 -23.01
N GLY A 203 -12.82 6.16 -21.74
CA GLY A 203 -12.79 7.07 -20.62
C GLY A 203 -12.12 6.41 -19.42
N PHE A 204 -11.60 7.22 -18.51
CA PHE A 204 -10.94 6.72 -17.32
C PHE A 204 -11.97 6.33 -16.26
N SER A 205 -11.85 5.13 -15.70
CA SER A 205 -12.79 4.66 -14.67
C SER A 205 -12.70 5.51 -13.40
N SER A 206 -11.47 5.90 -13.02
CA SER A 206 -11.20 6.54 -11.74
C SER A 206 -10.20 7.70 -11.83
N PRO A 207 -10.46 8.75 -12.67
CA PRO A 207 -9.60 9.92 -12.80
C PRO A 207 -9.58 10.75 -11.51
N LEU A 208 -8.39 11.25 -11.14
CA LEU A 208 -8.25 12.14 -9.99
C LEU A 208 -8.80 13.54 -10.31
N TYR A 209 -8.55 14.01 -11.53
CA TYR A 209 -8.94 15.32 -12.05
C TYR A 209 -9.55 15.18 -13.46
N PRO A 210 -10.36 16.15 -13.93
CA PRO A 210 -10.91 16.11 -15.28
C PRO A 210 -9.86 16.49 -16.33
N LYS A 211 -10.06 16.00 -17.55
CA LYS A 211 -9.30 16.41 -18.74
C LYS A 211 -9.71 17.80 -19.21
N SER A 212 -8.80 18.51 -19.86
CA SER A 212 -9.08 19.82 -20.46
C SER A 212 -10.11 19.77 -21.58
N ILE A 213 -10.24 18.63 -22.27
CA ILE A 213 -11.21 18.41 -23.36
C ILE A 213 -12.64 18.25 -22.84
N GLU A 214 -12.82 17.89 -21.57
CA GLU A 214 -14.14 17.73 -20.96
C GLU A 214 -14.74 19.09 -20.62
N THR A 215 -16.01 19.27 -20.97
CA THR A 215 -16.79 20.49 -20.72
C THR A 215 -18.02 20.22 -19.88
N ASP A 216 -18.56 21.26 -19.26
CA ASP A 216 -19.85 21.25 -18.57
C ASP A 216 -19.96 20.15 -17.49
N GLU A 217 -20.96 19.28 -17.60
CA GLU A 217 -21.22 18.20 -16.63
C GLU A 217 -20.13 17.12 -16.66
N ALA A 218 -19.46 16.90 -17.80
CA ALA A 218 -18.41 15.88 -17.91
C ALA A 218 -17.25 16.16 -16.92
N ARG A 219 -16.95 17.43 -16.66
CA ARG A 219 -15.90 17.85 -15.71
C ARG A 219 -16.17 17.47 -14.26
N GLN A 220 -17.35 16.93 -13.96
CA GLN A 220 -17.75 16.53 -12.61
C GLN A 220 -17.39 15.06 -12.31
N TYR A 221 -17.09 14.25 -13.32
CA TYR A 221 -16.84 12.81 -13.18
C TYR A 221 -15.36 12.51 -12.82
N ASN A 222 -14.92 12.98 -11.66
CA ASN A 222 -13.58 12.73 -11.12
C ASN A 222 -13.56 12.78 -9.58
N THR A 223 -12.52 12.18 -8.99
CA THR A 223 -12.35 12.10 -7.52
C THR A 223 -12.36 13.46 -6.83
N GLU A 224 -11.64 14.46 -7.34
CA GLU A 224 -11.54 15.77 -6.71
C GLU A 224 -12.91 16.45 -6.59
N TRP A 225 -13.64 16.49 -7.71
CA TRP A 225 -14.94 17.14 -7.77
C TRP A 225 -15.95 16.47 -6.83
N SER A 226 -16.08 15.13 -6.90
CA SER A 226 -17.04 14.37 -6.12
C SER A 226 -16.78 14.49 -4.61
N ALA A 227 -15.51 14.42 -4.20
CA ALA A 227 -15.13 14.58 -2.80
C ALA A 227 -15.38 16.01 -2.29
N ALA A 228 -15.11 17.03 -3.13
CA ALA A 228 -15.45 18.41 -2.79
C ALA A 228 -16.96 18.64 -2.71
N TYR A 229 -17.74 17.93 -3.54
CA TYR A 229 -19.19 18.01 -3.53
C TYR A 229 -19.79 17.48 -2.22
N LEU A 230 -19.34 16.33 -1.71
CA LEU A 230 -19.77 15.82 -0.39
C LEU A 230 -19.50 16.84 0.73
N VAL A 231 -18.32 17.47 0.71
CA VAL A 231 -17.98 18.53 1.69
C VAL A 231 -18.92 19.72 1.56
N LYS A 232 -19.22 20.16 0.34
CA LYS A 232 -20.18 21.23 0.07
C LYS A 232 -21.59 20.90 0.58
N GLN A 233 -21.98 19.62 0.53
CA GLN A 233 -23.24 19.12 1.06
C GLN A 233 -23.24 18.90 2.59
N GLY A 234 -22.15 19.24 3.28
CA GLY A 234 -22.07 19.24 4.74
C GLY A 234 -21.37 18.02 5.36
N VAL A 235 -20.83 17.09 4.55
CA VAL A 235 -20.09 15.95 5.09
C VAL A 235 -18.72 16.39 5.61
N PRO A 236 -18.35 16.09 6.87
CA PRO A 236 -17.02 16.39 7.39
C PRO A 236 -15.93 15.64 6.61
N ARG A 237 -14.86 16.34 6.20
CA ARG A 237 -13.74 15.76 5.43
C ARG A 237 -13.16 14.50 6.06
N ASN A 238 -13.02 14.49 7.39
CA ASN A 238 -12.45 13.38 8.15
C ASN A 238 -13.33 12.11 8.17
N LYS A 239 -14.57 12.17 7.66
CA LYS A 239 -15.44 11.01 7.48
C LYS A 239 -15.45 10.47 6.05
N ILE A 240 -14.87 11.17 5.08
CA ILE A 240 -14.85 10.77 3.67
C ILE A 240 -13.58 9.96 3.42
N LEU A 241 -13.75 8.72 2.94
CA LEU A 241 -12.68 7.87 2.46
C LEU A 241 -12.72 7.81 0.93
N ILE A 242 -11.59 8.11 0.29
CA ILE A 242 -11.46 8.16 -1.17
C ILE A 242 -11.22 6.76 -1.74
N GLY A 243 -12.02 6.35 -2.73
CA GLY A 243 -11.94 5.05 -3.36
C GLY A 243 -10.74 4.88 -4.31
N LEU A 244 -10.12 3.71 -4.21
CA LEU A 244 -9.10 3.20 -5.12
C LEU A 244 -9.62 1.90 -5.75
N GLU A 245 -9.63 1.87 -7.08
CA GLU A 245 -10.11 0.73 -7.85
C GLU A 245 -8.96 -0.23 -8.18
N GLY A 246 -9.11 -1.50 -7.81
CA GLY A 246 -8.22 -2.60 -8.23
C GLY A 246 -8.72 -3.36 -9.46
N LEU A 247 -9.87 -2.92 -10.00
CA LEU A 247 -10.46 -3.35 -11.26
C LEU A 247 -10.40 -2.17 -12.24
N GLY A 248 -10.73 -2.41 -13.50
CA GLY A 248 -10.96 -1.33 -14.45
C GLY A 248 -11.64 -1.82 -15.71
N HIS A 249 -12.28 -0.89 -16.41
CA HIS A 249 -13.06 -1.20 -17.60
C HIS A 249 -12.18 -1.46 -18.81
N THR A 250 -12.68 -2.33 -19.70
CA THR A 250 -12.03 -2.64 -20.98
C THR A 250 -12.94 -2.28 -22.14
N PHE A 251 -12.34 -1.68 -23.18
CA PHE A 251 -13.04 -1.23 -24.37
C PHE A 251 -12.41 -1.84 -25.62
N GLN A 252 -13.25 -2.12 -26.62
CA GLN A 252 -12.80 -2.43 -27.97
C GLN A 252 -12.80 -1.16 -28.82
N LEU A 253 -11.62 -0.65 -29.17
CA LEU A 253 -11.42 0.51 -30.03
C LEU A 253 -11.99 0.26 -31.43
N ASN A 254 -12.56 1.32 -32.02
CA ASN A 254 -12.96 1.29 -33.44
C ASN A 254 -11.75 1.30 -34.38
N ASP A 255 -10.68 2.00 -34.01
CA ASP A 255 -9.42 2.09 -34.74
C ASP A 255 -8.28 2.07 -33.72
N SER A 256 -7.37 1.10 -33.84
CA SER A 256 -6.24 0.97 -32.91
C SER A 256 -5.23 2.12 -32.99
N ASN A 257 -5.29 2.97 -34.02
CA ASN A 257 -4.48 4.19 -34.12
C ASN A 257 -5.12 5.38 -33.39
N ILE A 258 -6.36 5.25 -32.92
CA ILE A 258 -7.08 6.26 -32.14
C ILE A 258 -7.35 5.63 -30.77
N HIS A 259 -6.44 5.86 -29.82
CA HIS A 259 -6.38 5.11 -28.56
C HIS A 259 -6.27 6.02 -27.31
N ASP A 260 -6.33 7.33 -27.48
CA ASP A 260 -6.27 8.27 -26.37
C ASP A 260 -7.64 8.37 -25.66
N PHE A 261 -7.73 9.24 -24.66
CA PHE A 261 -9.01 9.57 -24.02
C PHE A 261 -10.05 10.02 -25.06
N ALA A 262 -11.31 9.59 -24.89
CA ALA A 262 -12.41 9.83 -25.82
C ALA A 262 -12.23 9.20 -27.22
N ALA A 263 -11.39 8.18 -27.36
CA ALA A 263 -11.29 7.40 -28.58
C ALA A 263 -12.60 6.61 -28.84
N PRO A 264 -13.14 6.58 -30.08
CA PRO A 264 -14.36 5.84 -30.38
C PRO A 264 -14.20 4.33 -30.15
N VAL A 265 -15.24 3.70 -29.57
CA VAL A 265 -15.26 2.26 -29.28
C VAL A 265 -16.39 1.57 -30.05
N VAL A 266 -16.20 0.31 -30.42
CA VAL A 266 -17.20 -0.54 -31.09
C VAL A 266 -17.86 -1.53 -30.15
N GLY A 267 -17.32 -1.71 -28.94
CA GLY A 267 -17.89 -2.60 -27.96
C GLY A 267 -17.03 -2.79 -26.72
N ILE A 268 -17.39 -3.83 -25.98
CA ILE A 268 -16.75 -4.25 -24.73
C ILE A 268 -15.42 -4.92 -25.06
N GLY A 269 -14.36 -4.56 -24.32
CA GLY A 269 -13.04 -5.18 -24.48
C GLY A 269 -12.96 -6.60 -23.90
N TYR A 270 -11.78 -7.20 -23.98
CA TYR A 270 -11.51 -8.52 -23.39
C TYR A 270 -11.74 -8.56 -21.87
N GLY A 271 -11.91 -9.77 -21.34
CA GLY A 271 -12.24 -9.98 -19.92
C GLY A 271 -13.72 -9.72 -19.60
N GLY A 272 -14.59 -9.64 -20.62
CA GLY A 272 -16.00 -9.34 -20.41
C GLY A 272 -16.27 -7.91 -19.97
N GLY A 273 -15.35 -6.99 -20.31
CA GLY A 273 -15.46 -5.57 -19.96
C GLY A 273 -14.65 -5.15 -18.74
N TRP A 274 -13.95 -6.07 -18.10
CA TRP A 274 -13.23 -5.81 -16.85
C TRP A 274 -11.84 -6.43 -16.87
N MET A 275 -10.93 -5.81 -16.13
CA MET A 275 -9.58 -6.30 -15.93
C MET A 275 -9.10 -5.99 -14.51
N THR A 276 -8.53 -7.00 -13.85
CA THR A 276 -7.91 -6.84 -12.53
C THR A 276 -6.54 -6.17 -12.63
N PHE A 277 -6.04 -5.61 -11.52
CA PHE A 277 -4.68 -5.05 -11.48
C PHE A 277 -3.61 -6.07 -11.88
N ILE A 278 -3.75 -7.35 -11.51
CA ILE A 278 -2.80 -8.41 -11.91
C ILE A 278 -2.81 -8.59 -13.43
N GLU A 279 -3.97 -8.68 -14.06
CA GLU A 279 -4.07 -8.82 -15.52
C GLU A 279 -3.53 -7.57 -16.24
N TYR A 280 -3.87 -6.39 -15.72
CA TYR A 280 -3.38 -5.12 -16.23
C TYR A 280 -1.86 -5.01 -16.16
N CYS A 281 -1.25 -5.38 -15.02
CA CYS A 281 0.20 -5.30 -14.86
C CYS A 281 0.93 -6.22 -15.84
N LEU A 282 0.36 -7.40 -16.13
CA LEU A 282 0.90 -8.35 -17.10
C LEU A 282 0.76 -7.81 -18.52
N LEU A 283 -0.37 -7.18 -18.84
CA LEU A 283 -0.59 -6.53 -20.12
C LEU A 283 0.40 -5.38 -20.33
N VAL A 284 0.63 -4.54 -19.31
CA VAL A 284 1.60 -3.43 -19.36
C VAL A 284 3.02 -3.90 -19.71
N LYS A 285 3.44 -5.10 -19.28
CA LYS A 285 4.75 -5.65 -19.65
C LYS A 285 4.89 -5.92 -21.15
N ILE A 286 3.78 -6.11 -21.85
CA ILE A 286 3.72 -6.43 -23.29
C ILE A 286 3.41 -5.17 -24.10
N ALA A 287 2.39 -4.42 -23.66
CA ALA A 287 1.81 -3.30 -24.37
C ALA A 287 2.44 -1.95 -24.02
N GLY A 288 3.15 -1.87 -22.90
CA GLY A 288 3.56 -0.60 -22.31
C GLY A 288 2.45 0.00 -21.43
N SER A 289 2.79 1.10 -20.75
CA SER A 289 1.85 1.89 -19.96
C SER A 289 1.92 3.34 -20.41
N HIS A 290 0.77 3.99 -20.45
CA HIS A 290 0.60 5.38 -20.85
C HIS A 290 0.08 6.16 -19.64
N TRP A 291 0.82 7.21 -19.27
CA TRP A 291 0.43 8.10 -18.17
C TRP A 291 -0.34 9.31 -18.71
N ASP A 292 -1.55 9.51 -18.21
CA ASP A 292 -2.26 10.77 -18.37
C ASP A 292 -1.95 11.71 -17.20
N ASP A 293 -1.23 12.79 -17.49
CA ASP A 293 -0.78 13.70 -16.44
C ASP A 293 -1.86 14.66 -15.93
N GLU A 294 -2.91 14.91 -16.71
CA GLU A 294 -4.02 15.75 -16.24
C GLU A 294 -4.89 14.95 -15.26
N ALA A 295 -5.34 13.77 -15.69
CA ALA A 295 -6.23 12.91 -14.90
C ALA A 295 -5.51 12.10 -13.81
N LYS A 296 -4.16 12.05 -13.85
CA LYS A 296 -3.29 11.30 -12.92
C LYS A 296 -3.61 9.79 -12.88
N VAL A 297 -3.77 9.20 -14.06
CA VAL A 297 -4.09 7.77 -14.23
C VAL A 297 -3.22 7.13 -15.31
N ASN A 298 -3.05 5.81 -15.21
CA ASN A 298 -2.39 5.02 -16.25
C ASN A 298 -3.42 4.26 -17.09
N TYR A 299 -3.21 4.19 -18.38
CA TYR A 299 -3.97 3.32 -19.28
C TYR A 299 -3.01 2.53 -20.16
N THR A 300 -3.50 1.45 -20.75
CA THR A 300 -2.74 0.65 -21.71
C THR A 300 -3.67 0.23 -22.84
N TYR A 301 -3.09 -0.03 -24.01
CA TYR A 301 -3.83 -0.56 -25.13
C TYR A 301 -2.95 -1.52 -25.93
N TYR A 302 -3.56 -2.56 -26.49
CA TYR A 302 -2.88 -3.52 -27.34
C TYR A 302 -3.82 -3.93 -28.46
N SER A 303 -3.41 -3.72 -29.72
CA SER A 303 -4.31 -3.85 -30.86
C SER A 303 -5.52 -2.93 -30.68
N ASP A 304 -6.73 -3.46 -30.75
CA ASP A 304 -8.00 -2.76 -30.56
C ASP A 304 -8.50 -2.86 -29.12
N GLN A 305 -7.71 -3.34 -28.17
CA GLN A 305 -8.11 -3.47 -26.77
C GLN A 305 -7.52 -2.32 -25.96
N TRP A 306 -8.36 -1.64 -25.18
CA TRP A 306 -7.97 -0.52 -24.34
C TRP A 306 -8.45 -0.75 -22.90
N THR A 307 -7.66 -0.34 -21.91
CA THR A 307 -8.08 -0.41 -20.50
C THR A 307 -7.39 0.64 -19.63
N ASN A 308 -8.09 1.04 -18.56
CA ASN A 308 -7.57 1.85 -17.46
C ASN A 308 -7.87 1.13 -16.15
N VAL A 309 -6.82 0.71 -15.44
CA VAL A 309 -6.90 0.08 -14.11
C VAL A 309 -6.03 0.89 -13.15
N GLY A 310 -6.45 1.02 -11.88
CA GLY A 310 -5.64 1.65 -10.85
C GLY A 310 -4.32 0.91 -10.65
N ASP A 311 -3.19 1.61 -10.81
CA ASP A 311 -1.85 1.09 -10.58
C ASP A 311 -1.15 1.78 -9.40
N VAL A 312 0.11 1.40 -9.14
CA VAL A 312 0.89 1.93 -8.01
C VAL A 312 1.07 3.45 -8.10
N ARG A 313 1.25 3.99 -9.31
CA ARG A 313 1.43 5.43 -9.51
C ARG A 313 0.13 6.19 -9.27
N ALA A 314 -0.98 5.75 -9.85
CA ALA A 314 -2.29 6.36 -9.62
C ALA A 314 -2.72 6.25 -8.13
N ALA A 315 -2.42 5.13 -7.48
CA ALA A 315 -2.67 4.95 -6.05
C ALA A 315 -1.84 5.90 -5.18
N THR A 316 -0.60 6.17 -5.57
CA THR A 316 0.26 7.18 -4.92
C THR A 316 -0.36 8.57 -5.00
N GLU A 317 -0.75 9.01 -6.20
CA GLU A 317 -1.35 10.34 -6.41
C GLU A 317 -2.63 10.52 -5.59
N LYS A 318 -3.49 9.49 -5.52
CA LYS A 318 -4.70 9.52 -4.69
C LYS A 318 -4.41 9.57 -3.20
N ALA A 319 -3.43 8.81 -2.71
CA ALA A 319 -3.03 8.87 -1.30
C ALA A 319 -2.45 10.23 -0.92
N LEU A 320 -1.67 10.86 -1.82
CA LEU A 320 -1.17 12.21 -1.64
C LEU A 320 -2.31 13.24 -1.67
N PHE A 321 -3.28 13.09 -2.58
CA PHE A 321 -4.48 13.92 -2.63
C PHE A 321 -5.28 13.87 -1.32
N VAL A 322 -5.48 12.68 -0.76
CA VAL A 322 -6.14 12.48 0.54
C VAL A 322 -5.47 13.32 1.62
N LYS A 323 -4.14 13.28 1.69
CA LYS A 323 -3.36 14.04 2.68
C LYS A 323 -3.44 15.53 2.46
N ALA A 324 -3.19 15.97 1.23
CA ALA A 324 -3.18 17.37 0.85
C ALA A 324 -4.52 18.07 1.12
N ASN A 325 -5.63 17.32 1.06
CA ASN A 325 -6.99 17.83 1.25
C ASN A 325 -7.63 17.44 2.59
N SER A 326 -6.85 16.85 3.50
CA SER A 326 -7.27 16.46 4.85
C SER A 326 -8.53 15.59 4.91
N TYR A 327 -8.72 14.72 3.92
CA TYR A 327 -9.78 13.71 3.96
C TYR A 327 -9.50 12.65 5.03
N GLY A 328 -10.51 11.88 5.42
CA GLY A 328 -10.42 10.87 6.48
C GLY A 328 -9.41 9.76 6.18
N GLY A 329 -9.13 9.54 4.90
CA GLY A 329 -8.31 8.43 4.45
C GLY A 329 -8.71 7.95 3.06
N ALA A 330 -8.42 6.68 2.79
CA ALA A 330 -8.74 6.02 1.54
C ALA A 330 -9.38 4.66 1.78
N PHE A 331 -9.95 4.06 0.73
CA PHE A 331 -10.31 2.65 0.74
C PHE A 331 -10.07 1.99 -0.61
N THR A 332 -9.88 0.67 -0.63
CA THR A 332 -9.72 -0.10 -1.87
C THR A 332 -10.88 -1.06 -2.11
N PHE A 333 -11.29 -1.17 -3.38
CA PHE A 333 -12.08 -2.27 -3.91
C PHE A 333 -11.24 -3.05 -4.93
N GLY A 334 -10.60 -4.16 -4.58
CA GLY A 334 -10.49 -4.76 -3.25
C GLY A 334 -9.15 -5.47 -3.03
N LEU A 335 -8.90 -5.91 -1.80
CA LEU A 335 -7.64 -6.49 -1.34
C LEU A 335 -7.22 -7.74 -2.12
N HIS A 336 -8.19 -8.51 -2.59
CA HIS A 336 -8.02 -9.73 -3.37
C HIS A 336 -7.67 -9.47 -4.85
N LEU A 337 -7.74 -8.21 -5.32
CA LEU A 337 -7.44 -7.81 -6.71
C LEU A 337 -6.00 -7.30 -6.88
N ASP A 338 -5.27 -7.06 -5.79
CA ASP A 338 -3.85 -6.69 -5.82
C ASP A 338 -2.96 -7.92 -6.07
N ASP A 339 -1.64 -7.76 -6.20
CA ASP A 339 -0.71 -8.86 -6.50
C ASP A 339 -0.19 -9.58 -5.24
N PRO A 340 -0.74 -10.74 -4.85
CA PRO A 340 -0.31 -11.46 -3.64
C PRO A 340 1.06 -12.15 -3.80
N THR A 341 1.60 -12.24 -5.01
CA THR A 341 2.75 -13.09 -5.35
C THR A 341 3.97 -12.34 -5.89
N ASP A 342 3.87 -11.02 -6.07
CA ASP A 342 4.88 -10.21 -6.78
C ASP A 342 5.11 -10.70 -8.24
N LEU A 343 4.04 -11.19 -8.88
CA LEU A 343 4.03 -11.59 -10.28
C LEU A 343 4.29 -10.40 -11.21
N CYS A 344 3.86 -9.21 -10.79
CA CYS A 344 4.09 -7.96 -11.51
C CYS A 344 5.55 -7.48 -11.37
N HIS A 345 6.36 -8.06 -10.47
CA HIS A 345 7.78 -7.72 -10.21
C HIS A 345 7.98 -6.27 -9.70
N HIS A 346 7.13 -5.86 -8.76
CA HIS A 346 7.29 -4.60 -8.03
C HIS A 346 8.30 -4.72 -6.87
N GLY A 347 8.82 -5.94 -6.62
CA GLY A 347 9.75 -6.24 -5.54
C GLY A 347 9.03 -6.48 -4.21
N GLU A 348 7.70 -6.59 -4.23
CA GLU A 348 6.87 -6.86 -3.07
C GLU A 348 5.46 -7.35 -3.44
N THR A 349 4.85 -8.09 -2.51
CA THR A 349 3.42 -8.45 -2.58
C THR A 349 2.52 -7.28 -2.18
N PHE A 350 1.28 -7.26 -2.67
CA PHE A 350 0.28 -6.21 -2.44
C PHE A 350 0.82 -4.78 -2.66
N PRO A 351 1.44 -4.50 -3.82
CA PRO A 351 2.10 -3.22 -4.08
C PRO A 351 1.14 -2.02 -4.01
N ILE A 352 -0.13 -2.16 -4.43
CA ILE A 352 -1.12 -1.07 -4.33
C ILE A 352 -1.38 -0.74 -2.88
N HIS A 353 -1.76 -1.75 -2.08
CA HIS A 353 -2.17 -1.52 -0.70
C HIS A 353 -1.00 -1.04 0.17
N LYS A 354 0.19 -1.63 0.02
CA LYS A 354 1.38 -1.17 0.76
C LYS A 354 1.78 0.24 0.36
N THR A 355 1.61 0.63 -0.90
CA THR A 355 1.89 2.00 -1.35
C THR A 355 0.94 2.99 -0.70
N VAL A 356 -0.36 2.71 -0.67
CA VAL A 356 -1.35 3.57 0.00
C VAL A 356 -1.05 3.66 1.50
N ALA A 357 -0.81 2.53 2.16
CA ALA A 357 -0.52 2.48 3.60
C ALA A 357 0.76 3.26 3.97
N ARG A 358 1.81 3.23 3.14
CA ARG A 358 3.00 4.08 3.33
C ARG A 358 2.67 5.55 3.25
N HIS A 359 1.96 5.96 2.20
CA HIS A 359 1.69 7.38 1.99
C HIS A 359 0.73 7.94 3.03
N LEU A 360 -0.18 7.11 3.57
CA LEU A 360 -1.05 7.44 4.70
C LEU A 360 -0.38 7.27 6.08
N ASP A 361 0.93 7.02 6.13
CA ASP A 361 1.74 6.90 7.35
C ASP A 361 1.29 5.78 8.31
N LEU A 362 0.71 4.68 7.82
CA LEU A 362 0.17 3.59 8.65
C LEU A 362 1.26 2.66 9.21
N PHE A 363 2.45 2.65 8.61
CA PHE A 363 3.59 1.84 9.07
C PHE A 363 4.41 2.49 10.18
N THR A 364 3.92 3.58 10.79
CA THR A 364 4.63 4.19 11.91
C THR A 364 4.56 3.28 13.14
N SER A 365 5.61 2.46 13.30
CA SER A 365 6.08 2.07 14.62
C SER A 365 6.18 3.32 15.49
N THR A 366 5.86 3.15 16.77
CA THR A 366 5.89 4.15 17.83
C THR A 366 7.21 4.92 17.89
N MET A 367 7.42 5.93 17.04
CA MET A 367 8.19 7.10 17.43
C MET A 367 7.22 7.97 18.21
N SER A 368 7.11 7.64 19.49
CA SER A 368 6.53 8.58 20.46
C SER A 368 7.19 9.93 20.20
N SER A 369 6.37 10.89 19.81
CA SER A 369 6.71 12.29 19.53
C SER A 369 7.39 13.00 20.71
N THR A 370 7.70 12.30 21.80
CA THR A 370 8.48 12.77 22.95
C THR A 370 9.99 12.51 22.81
N PHE A 371 10.41 11.45 22.11
CA PHE A 371 11.84 11.07 22.05
C PHE A 371 12.65 11.88 21.03
N GLY A 372 12.04 12.21 19.88
CA GLY A 372 12.67 13.08 18.87
C GLY A 372 12.91 14.51 19.39
N TYR A 373 11.97 15.03 20.21
CA TYR A 373 12.14 16.32 20.86
C TYR A 373 13.16 16.29 22.00
N LEU A 374 13.24 15.19 22.76
CA LEU A 374 14.30 15.04 23.77
C LEU A 374 15.68 14.95 23.14
N CYS A 375 15.85 14.19 22.05
CA CYS A 375 17.12 14.12 21.32
C CYS A 375 17.49 15.46 20.68
N ALA A 376 16.53 16.21 20.13
CA ALA A 376 16.79 17.55 19.62
C ALA A 376 17.20 18.52 20.75
N LEU A 377 16.54 18.49 21.90
CA LEU A 377 16.91 19.31 23.07
C LEU A 377 18.27 18.92 23.66
N ILE A 378 18.62 17.63 23.65
CA ILE A 378 19.95 17.14 24.05
C ILE A 378 21.00 17.55 23.00
N TYR A 379 20.68 17.53 21.72
CA TYR A 379 21.58 17.96 20.64
C TYR A 379 21.83 19.48 20.67
N PHE A 380 20.80 20.30 20.92
CA PHE A 380 20.95 21.75 21.07
C PHE A 380 21.63 22.16 22.38
N SER A 381 21.41 21.42 23.48
CA SER A 381 22.13 21.68 24.74
C SER A 381 23.59 21.22 24.71
N THR A 382 23.91 20.14 23.99
CA THR A 382 25.31 19.72 23.76
C THR A 382 26.02 20.66 22.76
N LEU A 383 25.34 21.18 21.73
CA LEU A 383 25.90 22.24 20.87
C LEU A 383 26.19 23.53 21.66
N TYR A 384 25.33 23.89 22.62
CA TYR A 384 25.53 25.09 23.45
C TYR A 384 26.70 24.93 24.44
N ILE A 385 26.98 23.69 24.89
CA ILE A 385 28.13 23.38 25.75
C ILE A 385 29.44 23.37 24.92
N ILE A 386 29.40 22.89 23.67
CA ILE A 386 30.57 22.88 22.77
C ILE A 386 30.97 24.30 22.32
N ILE A 387 30.01 25.24 22.21
CA ILE A 387 30.29 26.64 21.82
C ILE A 387 30.95 27.45 22.94
N ILE A 388 30.89 27.01 24.21
CA ILE A 388 31.51 27.71 25.34
C ILE A 388 32.97 27.26 25.59
N ASP A 389 33.37 26.08 25.13
CA ASP A 389 34.74 25.57 25.34
C ASP A 389 35.70 25.74 24.14
N ALA A 390 35.22 26.30 23.02
CA ALA A 390 36.04 26.58 21.83
C ALA A 390 36.54 28.05 21.74
N ARG A 391 36.56 28.80 22.85
CA ARG A 391 37.31 30.08 22.94
C ARG A 391 38.74 29.87 23.42
N SER A 392 39.46 29.03 22.71
CA SER A 392 40.91 28.94 22.77
C SER A 392 41.33 27.98 21.68
N ILE A 393 41.69 28.52 20.52
CA ILE A 393 42.88 28.16 19.74
C ILE A 393 42.79 28.91 18.42
N ASN A 394 43.74 29.83 18.25
CA ASN A 394 44.00 30.55 17.03
C ASN A 394 44.51 29.60 15.94
N SER A 395 43.90 29.62 14.76
CA SER A 395 44.55 29.84 13.47
C SER A 395 43.61 29.40 12.35
N ILE A 396 43.04 30.39 11.66
CA ILE A 396 42.45 30.19 10.33
C ILE A 396 43.64 30.23 9.37
N ASP A 397 43.91 29.13 8.68
CA ASP A 397 44.65 29.17 7.41
C ASP A 397 44.03 28.19 6.41
N ASN A 398 43.53 28.83 5.35
CA ASN A 398 43.26 28.42 3.97
C ASN A 398 43.11 26.93 3.61
N VAL A 399 41.91 26.66 3.11
CA VAL A 399 41.58 25.61 2.14
C VAL A 399 42.25 25.97 0.80
N GLU A 400 43.29 25.24 0.40
CA GLU A 400 43.38 24.58 -0.91
C GLU A 400 44.75 23.92 -1.17
N SER A 401 44.67 22.82 -1.91
CA SER A 401 45.71 22.17 -2.71
C SER A 401 46.52 21.03 -2.09
N MET A 402 46.78 20.08 -2.99
CA MET A 402 47.72 18.97 -2.91
C MET A 402 47.18 17.64 -2.36
N VAL A 403 46.25 17.08 -3.14
CA VAL A 403 46.48 15.75 -3.71
C VAL A 403 47.82 15.80 -4.44
N ASP A 404 48.88 15.36 -3.80
CA ASP A 404 50.07 14.85 -4.46
C ASP A 404 50.94 14.14 -3.43
N ASN A 405 51.42 12.95 -3.81
CA ASN A 405 52.33 12.07 -3.07
C ASN A 405 51.69 11.05 -2.11
N LEU A 406 51.04 10.03 -2.66
CA LEU A 406 51.25 8.67 -2.15
C LEU A 406 51.51 7.70 -3.32
N SER A 407 52.70 7.12 -3.28
CA SER A 407 53.33 6.27 -4.28
C SER A 407 52.56 4.97 -4.56
N TYR A 408 52.57 4.58 -5.83
CA TYR A 408 51.87 3.45 -6.45
C TYR A 408 52.27 2.04 -5.97
N ASP A 409 53.16 1.88 -4.98
CA ASP A 409 53.83 0.59 -4.71
C ASP A 409 53.42 -0.12 -3.39
N HIS A 410 52.45 0.41 -2.64
CA HIS A 410 51.87 -0.27 -1.47
C HIS A 410 50.42 -0.77 -1.65
N THR A 411 49.82 -0.49 -2.81
CA THR A 411 48.45 -0.94 -3.13
C THR A 411 48.41 -2.37 -3.65
N GLN A 412 49.46 -2.83 -4.32
CA GLN A 412 49.47 -4.15 -4.97
C GLN A 412 49.59 -5.30 -3.98
N GLU A 413 50.49 -5.19 -3.00
CA GLU A 413 50.66 -6.23 -1.96
C GLU A 413 49.42 -6.33 -1.05
N SER A 414 48.81 -5.19 -0.75
CA SER A 414 47.54 -5.09 -0.03
C SER A 414 46.39 -5.71 -0.84
N PHE A 415 46.31 -5.42 -2.14
CA PHE A 415 45.31 -6.04 -3.03
C PHE A 415 45.48 -7.56 -3.14
N ILE A 416 46.71 -8.05 -3.20
CA ILE A 416 47.00 -9.50 -3.26
C ILE A 416 46.60 -10.17 -1.95
N LYS A 417 46.90 -9.57 -0.80
CA LYS A 417 46.46 -10.07 0.52
C LYS A 417 44.93 -10.10 0.63
N LEU A 418 44.25 -9.04 0.20
CA LEU A 418 42.78 -8.97 0.17
C LEU A 418 42.14 -9.95 -0.82
N ALA A 419 42.72 -10.12 -2.00
CA ALA A 419 42.22 -11.06 -3.00
C ALA A 419 42.40 -12.51 -2.53
N ASN A 420 43.53 -12.84 -1.92
CA ASN A 420 43.78 -14.16 -1.34
C ASN A 420 42.85 -14.43 -0.14
N TYR A 421 42.58 -13.41 0.68
CA TYR A 421 41.62 -13.51 1.78
C TYR A 421 40.20 -13.75 1.27
N ARG A 422 39.74 -12.96 0.28
CA ARG A 422 38.44 -13.17 -0.38
C ARG A 422 38.33 -14.57 -0.99
N HIS A 423 39.38 -15.03 -1.65
CA HIS A 423 39.38 -16.35 -2.28
C HIS A 423 39.31 -17.49 -1.24
N SER A 424 40.05 -17.37 -0.12
CA SER A 424 39.98 -18.29 1.01
C SER A 424 38.60 -18.28 1.68
N PHE A 425 38.02 -17.09 1.84
CA PHE A 425 36.67 -16.88 2.38
C PHE A 425 35.61 -17.60 1.54
N GLU A 426 35.58 -17.37 0.22
CA GLU A 426 34.61 -17.99 -0.71
C GLU A 426 34.70 -19.53 -0.74
N HIS A 427 35.83 -20.11 -0.32
CA HIS A 427 36.06 -21.56 -0.27
C HIS A 427 35.95 -22.15 1.14
N SER A 428 35.79 -21.32 2.17
CA SER A 428 35.61 -21.78 3.54
C SER A 428 34.30 -22.59 3.69
N THR A 429 34.31 -23.56 4.59
CA THR A 429 33.12 -24.36 4.93
C THR A 429 31.98 -23.49 5.46
N ASN A 430 32.33 -22.37 6.09
CA ASN A 430 31.38 -21.42 6.65
C ASN A 430 30.74 -20.53 5.59
N PHE A 431 31.46 -20.16 4.52
CA PHE A 431 30.87 -19.44 3.38
C PHE A 431 29.77 -20.24 2.69
N LYS A 432 29.93 -21.56 2.57
CA LYS A 432 28.85 -22.43 2.05
C LYS A 432 27.62 -22.44 2.97
N ARG A 433 27.83 -22.35 4.30
CA ARG A 433 26.76 -22.23 5.30
C ARG A 433 26.03 -20.87 5.21
N ILE A 434 26.78 -19.77 5.09
CA ILE A 434 26.27 -18.41 4.86
C ILE A 434 25.51 -18.33 3.53
N ARG A 435 26.03 -18.94 2.46
CA ARG A 435 25.38 -19.00 1.15
C ARG A 435 24.08 -19.82 1.18
N TRP A 436 24.00 -20.82 2.04
CA TRP A 436 22.79 -21.62 2.28
C TRP A 436 21.76 -20.87 3.15
N SER A 437 22.20 -20.12 4.17
CA SER A 437 21.31 -19.30 4.99
C SER A 437 20.80 -18.05 4.27
N LEU A 438 21.56 -17.51 3.31
CA LEU A 438 21.17 -16.36 2.47
C LEU A 438 20.09 -16.67 1.42
N ARG A 439 19.57 -17.90 1.35
CA ARG A 439 18.38 -18.21 0.57
C ARG A 439 17.16 -17.93 1.44
N HIS A 440 16.81 -16.65 1.62
CA HIS A 440 15.45 -16.07 1.76
C HIS A 440 15.54 -14.63 2.32
N ARG A 441 14.72 -13.75 1.75
CA ARG A 441 14.41 -12.36 2.15
C ARG A 441 15.54 -11.32 2.00
N TYR A 442 15.54 -10.67 0.83
CA TYR A 442 16.11 -9.34 0.68
C TYR A 442 15.14 -8.30 1.28
N ASN A 443 15.60 -7.53 2.28
CA ASN A 443 15.44 -6.08 2.30
C ASN A 443 16.24 -5.40 3.43
N LYS A 444 17.08 -4.42 3.03
CA LYS A 444 17.45 -3.17 3.74
C LYS A 444 18.35 -3.14 5.00
N ALA A 445 19.23 -4.11 5.28
CA ALA A 445 20.25 -3.93 6.35
C ALA A 445 21.62 -3.36 5.87
N TYR A 446 21.82 -3.20 4.57
CA TYR A 446 23.16 -2.98 3.99
C TYR A 446 23.70 -1.55 4.08
N CYS A 447 22.87 -0.54 4.32
CA CYS A 447 23.32 0.86 4.39
C CYS A 447 23.79 1.29 5.79
N GLU A 448 23.15 0.82 6.88
CA GLU A 448 23.41 1.38 8.21
C GLU A 448 24.77 0.94 8.80
N PHE A 449 25.23 -0.29 8.53
CA PHE A 449 26.59 -0.68 8.90
C PHE A 449 27.64 0.15 8.13
N CYS A 450 27.37 0.41 6.85
CA CYS A 450 28.30 1.08 5.95
C CYS A 450 28.43 2.58 6.20
N ASP A 451 27.31 3.23 6.50
CA ASP A 451 27.26 4.67 6.63
C ASP A 451 27.45 5.13 8.09
N LEU A 452 27.17 4.25 9.08
CA LEU A 452 27.27 4.58 10.50
C LEU A 452 28.43 3.86 11.21
N VAL A 453 28.61 2.55 11.00
CA VAL A 453 29.50 1.73 11.85
C VAL A 453 30.95 1.76 11.37
N VAL A 454 31.19 1.59 10.07
CA VAL A 454 32.54 1.62 9.48
C VAL A 454 33.29 2.94 9.80
N PRO A 455 32.70 4.14 9.59
CA PRO A 455 33.38 5.38 9.98
C PRO A 455 33.68 5.47 11.48
N VAL A 456 32.77 5.04 12.35
CA VAL A 456 32.96 5.09 13.81
C VAL A 456 34.04 4.11 14.28
N VAL A 457 34.06 2.89 13.75
CA VAL A 457 35.08 1.88 14.07
C VAL A 457 36.44 2.34 13.59
N ARG A 458 36.54 2.95 12.40
CA ARG A 458 37.81 3.53 11.90
C ARG A 458 38.32 4.64 12.83
N LEU A 459 37.46 5.59 13.21
CA LEU A 459 37.84 6.68 14.12
C LEU A 459 38.34 6.14 15.48
N LEU A 460 37.70 5.09 16.00
CA LEU A 460 38.11 4.46 17.25
C LEU A 460 39.45 3.70 17.12
N ILE A 461 39.72 3.06 15.99
CA ILE A 461 41.01 2.41 15.71
C ILE A 461 42.12 3.46 15.55
N GLU A 462 41.87 4.54 14.80
CA GLU A 462 42.82 5.65 14.60
C GLU A 462 43.13 6.38 15.91
N ALA A 463 42.15 6.47 16.83
CA ALA A 463 42.33 6.98 18.18
C ALA A 463 42.95 5.96 19.18
N ASN A 464 43.38 4.79 18.68
CA ASN A 464 43.94 3.68 19.46
C ASN A 464 43.00 3.15 20.57
N GLN A 465 41.69 3.28 20.37
CA GLN A 465 40.60 2.83 21.24
C GLN A 465 40.02 1.49 20.76
N THR A 466 40.87 0.48 20.58
CA THR A 466 40.50 -0.82 19.99
C THR A 466 39.39 -1.54 20.75
N THR A 467 39.39 -1.52 22.08
CA THR A 467 38.32 -2.11 22.90
C THR A 467 36.96 -1.44 22.67
N HIS A 468 36.93 -0.14 22.39
CA HIS A 468 35.68 0.57 22.08
C HIS A 468 35.21 0.27 20.66
N ALA A 469 36.14 0.17 19.70
CA ALA A 469 35.85 -0.26 18.34
C ALA A 469 35.19 -1.66 18.33
N GLU A 470 35.73 -2.58 19.11
CA GLU A 470 35.16 -3.91 19.34
C GLU A 470 33.74 -3.84 19.92
N ASN A 471 33.52 -3.00 20.93
CA ASN A 471 32.22 -2.84 21.57
C ASN A 471 31.17 -2.26 20.63
N VAL A 472 31.56 -1.36 19.72
CA VAL A 472 30.66 -0.79 18.70
C VAL A 472 30.24 -1.85 17.68
N VAL A 473 31.18 -2.65 17.18
CA VAL A 473 30.87 -3.78 16.28
C VAL A 473 29.94 -4.78 16.97
N ASN A 474 30.23 -5.12 18.23
CA ASN A 474 29.41 -6.03 19.02
C ASN A 474 28.02 -5.47 19.35
N GLY A 475 27.93 -4.18 19.65
CA GLY A 475 26.69 -3.48 20.02
C GLY A 475 25.74 -3.35 18.84
N PHE A 476 26.26 -2.91 17.69
CA PHE A 476 25.49 -2.86 16.44
C PHE A 476 24.89 -4.24 16.13
N CYS A 477 25.69 -5.29 16.18
CA CYS A 477 25.18 -6.62 15.88
C CYS A 477 24.27 -7.21 16.97
N ARG A 478 24.28 -6.69 18.20
CA ARG A 478 23.33 -7.07 19.26
C ARG A 478 21.96 -6.43 19.03
N GLU A 479 21.92 -5.16 18.67
CA GLU A 479 20.68 -4.40 18.41
C GLU A 479 19.97 -4.87 17.13
N PHE A 480 20.74 -5.24 16.09
CA PHE A 480 20.18 -5.68 14.81
C PHE A 480 19.85 -7.19 14.75
N LYS A 481 19.97 -7.93 15.87
CA LYS A 481 19.56 -9.36 16.00
C LYS A 481 18.09 -9.62 15.66
N LEU A 482 17.23 -8.61 15.72
CA LEU A 482 15.79 -8.76 15.50
C LEU A 482 15.38 -8.78 14.02
N ILE A 483 16.29 -8.45 13.10
CA ILE A 483 15.99 -8.34 11.66
C ILE A 483 16.46 -9.59 10.89
N ASP A 484 17.60 -10.19 11.28
CA ASP A 484 18.01 -11.55 10.89
C ASP A 484 19.04 -12.10 11.89
N VAL A 485 18.65 -13.14 12.64
CA VAL A 485 19.46 -13.66 13.75
C VAL A 485 20.71 -14.39 13.25
N ASP A 486 20.69 -14.98 12.06
CA ASP A 486 21.73 -15.91 11.60
C ASP A 486 22.90 -15.19 10.89
N VAL A 487 22.63 -14.05 10.23
CA VAL A 487 23.66 -13.20 9.61
C VAL A 487 24.55 -12.55 10.66
N CYS A 488 23.97 -12.03 11.74
CA CYS A 488 24.73 -11.42 12.84
C CYS A 488 25.48 -12.45 13.70
N ILE A 489 24.94 -13.66 13.87
CA ILE A 489 25.62 -14.75 14.59
C ILE A 489 26.87 -15.22 13.82
N GLY A 490 26.82 -15.29 12.48
CA GLY A 490 27.96 -15.69 11.66
C GLY A 490 29.08 -14.64 11.56
N ALA A 491 28.75 -13.37 11.31
CA ALA A 491 29.76 -12.33 11.06
C ALA A 491 30.54 -11.90 12.31
N VAL A 492 29.88 -11.85 13.48
CA VAL A 492 30.48 -11.32 14.72
C VAL A 492 31.10 -12.39 15.60
N HIS A 493 30.51 -13.58 15.65
CA HIS A 493 31.00 -14.60 16.57
C HIS A 493 32.23 -15.34 16.05
N GLU A 494 32.47 -15.33 14.73
CA GLU A 494 33.54 -16.11 14.08
C GLU A 494 34.57 -15.24 13.34
N TYR A 495 34.24 -13.99 12.95
CA TYR A 495 35.11 -13.14 12.11
C TYR A 495 35.35 -11.71 12.60
N LYS A 496 34.92 -11.35 13.82
CA LYS A 496 35.06 -10.00 14.41
C LYS A 496 36.51 -9.47 14.34
N ASP A 497 37.47 -10.28 14.75
CA ASP A 497 38.87 -9.83 14.83
C ASP A 497 39.44 -9.59 13.42
N ALA A 498 39.00 -10.38 12.42
CA ALA A 498 39.38 -10.19 11.03
C ALA A 498 38.75 -8.93 10.41
N VAL A 499 37.52 -8.55 10.80
CA VAL A 499 36.89 -7.30 10.33
C VAL A 499 37.66 -6.09 10.85
N ILE A 500 38.06 -6.11 12.13
CA ILE A 500 38.84 -5.04 12.75
C ILE A 500 40.24 -4.95 12.12
N GLU A 501 40.87 -6.09 11.84
CA GLU A 501 42.17 -6.17 11.17
C GLU A 501 42.13 -5.65 9.72
N VAL A 502 41.07 -5.97 8.95
CA VAL A 502 40.91 -5.45 7.58
C VAL A 502 40.69 -3.93 7.59
N ILE A 503 39.93 -3.40 8.55
CA ILE A 503 39.71 -1.95 8.67
C ILE A 503 40.99 -1.24 9.10
N SER A 504 41.76 -1.80 10.04
CA SER A 504 43.00 -1.18 10.54
C SER A 504 44.14 -1.18 9.52
N LEU A 505 44.19 -2.19 8.64
CA LEU A 505 45.25 -2.34 7.64
C LEU A 505 44.91 -1.72 6.27
N SER A 506 43.69 -1.20 6.08
CA SER A 506 43.24 -0.72 4.76
C SER A 506 43.17 0.80 4.66
N ASN A 507 43.56 1.32 3.49
CA ASN A 507 43.37 2.73 3.09
C ASN A 507 42.09 2.96 2.28
N TYR A 508 41.17 1.99 2.25
CA TYR A 508 39.92 2.10 1.50
C TYR A 508 38.93 3.05 2.19
N ASN A 509 38.05 3.71 1.44
CA ASN A 509 36.96 4.48 2.03
C ASN A 509 35.81 3.56 2.49
N ASN A 510 34.88 4.09 3.30
CA ASN A 510 33.78 3.29 3.90
C ASN A 510 32.99 2.49 2.86
N LYS A 511 32.73 3.11 1.69
CA LYS A 511 32.00 2.48 0.59
C LYS A 511 32.78 1.33 -0.05
N GLN A 512 34.10 1.46 -0.18
CA GLN A 512 34.97 0.41 -0.71
C GLN A 512 35.16 -0.73 0.29
N LEU A 513 35.29 -0.43 1.58
CA LEU A 513 35.35 -1.46 2.64
C LEU A 513 34.07 -2.28 2.69
N CYS A 514 32.93 -1.61 2.55
CA CYS A 514 31.65 -2.27 2.48
C CYS A 514 31.49 -3.20 1.28
N ALA A 515 31.99 -2.81 0.11
CA ALA A 515 31.95 -3.64 -1.09
C ALA A 515 32.83 -4.92 -1.00
N LEU A 516 33.78 -4.96 -0.06
CA LEU A 516 34.65 -6.12 0.17
C LEU A 516 33.98 -7.18 1.07
N ALA A 517 33.18 -6.75 2.04
CA ALA A 517 32.49 -7.64 2.97
C ALA A 517 31.05 -7.98 2.52
N PHE A 518 30.41 -7.08 1.77
CA PHE A 518 29.03 -7.19 1.32
C PHE A 518 28.89 -6.73 -0.14
N ASN A 519 27.87 -7.19 -0.85
CA ASN A 519 27.67 -6.88 -2.27
C ASN A 519 27.07 -5.46 -2.45
N CYS A 520 27.79 -4.44 -2.02
CA CYS A 520 27.38 -3.03 -2.08
C CYS A 520 27.62 -2.46 -3.49
N TYR A 521 26.78 -2.80 -4.47
CA TYR A 521 26.91 -2.23 -5.83
C TYR A 521 26.27 -0.84 -5.94
N LYS A 522 26.97 0.06 -6.68
CA LYS A 522 26.34 1.19 -7.39
C LYS A 522 25.48 0.60 -8.51
N GLN A 523 24.17 0.77 -8.46
CA GLN A 523 23.32 0.61 -9.65
C GLN A 523 23.03 2.00 -10.21
N PHE A 524 23.61 2.32 -11.37
CA PHE A 524 22.94 2.93 -12.52
C PHE A 524 23.90 2.81 -13.71
N ASP A 525 23.56 1.93 -14.65
CA ASP A 525 23.48 2.21 -16.09
C ASP A 525 22.89 0.98 -16.79
N TYR A 526 21.91 1.23 -17.66
CA TYR A 526 21.07 0.24 -18.34
C TYR A 526 21.87 -0.78 -19.15
N PRO A 527 21.47 -2.07 -19.21
CA PRO A 527 21.96 -2.97 -20.23
C PRO A 527 21.12 -2.89 -21.52
N ILE A 528 21.85 -2.55 -22.58
CA ILE A 528 21.55 -2.78 -24.00
C ILE A 528 21.20 -4.26 -24.22
N ILE A 529 20.16 -4.52 -25.02
CA ILE A 529 19.76 -5.85 -25.47
C ILE A 529 20.72 -6.35 -26.55
N THR A 530 21.28 -7.55 -26.36
CA THR A 530 21.74 -8.41 -27.47
C THR A 530 21.39 -9.86 -27.17
N TRP A 531 20.71 -10.51 -28.13
CA TRP A 531 20.33 -11.92 -28.09
C TRP A 531 21.43 -12.80 -28.67
N ASN A 532 21.63 -13.99 -28.11
CA ASN A 532 22.19 -15.13 -28.82
C ASN A 532 21.49 -16.42 -28.38
N VAL A 533 20.92 -17.13 -29.34
CA VAL A 533 20.16 -18.37 -29.15
C VAL A 533 21.00 -19.55 -29.65
N THR A 534 21.09 -20.61 -28.85
CA THR A 534 21.46 -21.96 -29.34
C THR A 534 20.58 -23.00 -28.68
N PHE A 535 19.90 -23.80 -29.52
CA PHE A 535 19.05 -24.92 -29.10
C PHE A 535 19.85 -26.23 -29.05
N PRO A 536 19.53 -27.17 -28.14
CA PRO A 536 19.89 -28.57 -28.29
C PRO A 536 18.94 -29.27 -29.27
N HIS A 537 19.53 -29.94 -30.26
CA HIS A 537 18.87 -30.86 -31.18
C HIS A 537 18.37 -32.13 -30.45
N ASP A 538 17.37 -32.77 -31.08
CA ASP A 538 16.89 -34.15 -30.90
C ASP A 538 15.68 -34.39 -29.98
N LYS A 539 14.49 -34.21 -30.58
CA LYS A 539 13.39 -35.21 -30.65
C LYS A 539 12.38 -34.82 -31.76
N PRO A 540 11.99 -35.74 -32.67
CA PRO A 540 11.02 -35.42 -33.72
C PRO A 540 9.61 -35.23 -33.14
N LYS A 541 8.93 -34.16 -33.58
CA LYS A 541 7.53 -33.85 -33.22
C LYS A 541 6.56 -34.90 -33.80
N PRO A 542 5.55 -35.37 -33.05
CA PRO A 542 4.36 -35.99 -33.63
C PRO A 542 3.58 -34.95 -34.45
N PRO A 543 2.93 -35.34 -35.57
CA PRO A 543 2.19 -34.41 -36.40
C PRO A 543 1.00 -33.80 -35.64
N SER A 544 0.85 -32.48 -35.74
CA SER A 544 -0.26 -31.72 -35.17
C SER A 544 -1.55 -31.97 -35.95
N GLN A 545 -2.54 -32.61 -35.33
CA GLN A 545 -3.94 -32.42 -35.71
C GLN A 545 -4.56 -31.33 -34.81
N PRO A 546 -5.25 -30.32 -35.38
CA PRO A 546 -5.92 -29.30 -34.60
C PRO A 546 -7.12 -29.89 -33.84
N PRO A 547 -7.30 -29.58 -32.53
CA PRO A 547 -8.55 -29.84 -31.83
C PRO A 547 -9.66 -29.02 -32.49
N GLN A 548 -10.76 -29.70 -32.87
CA GLN A 548 -11.98 -28.99 -33.25
C GLN A 548 -12.61 -28.33 -32.01
N PRO A 549 -13.13 -27.10 -32.13
CA PRO A 549 -13.82 -26.44 -31.04
C PRO A 549 -15.07 -27.25 -30.62
N PRO A 550 -15.36 -27.37 -29.31
CA PRO A 550 -16.61 -27.95 -28.83
C PRO A 550 -17.80 -27.16 -29.38
N GLN A 551 -18.79 -27.88 -29.91
CA GLN A 551 -20.06 -27.28 -30.31
C GLN A 551 -20.84 -26.85 -29.08
N VAL A 552 -21.19 -25.56 -29.04
CA VAL A 552 -22.12 -24.98 -28.07
C VAL A 552 -23.52 -25.45 -28.44
N ASN A 553 -24.13 -26.31 -27.62
CA ASN A 553 -25.56 -26.57 -27.68
C ASN A 553 -26.25 -25.67 -26.66
N TYR A 554 -27.00 -24.70 -27.17
CA TYR A 554 -27.97 -23.92 -26.41
C TYR A 554 -29.21 -24.79 -26.16
N GLN A 555 -29.42 -25.20 -24.91
CA GLN A 555 -30.74 -25.46 -24.33
C GLN A 555 -30.76 -25.05 -22.87
#